data_AF-A0A952RYM6-F1
#
_entry.id   AF-A0A952RYM6-F1
#
_cell.length_a   1.000
_cell.length_b   1.000
_cell.length_c   1.000
_cell.angle_alpha   90.00
_cell.angle_beta   90.00
_cell.angle_gamma   90.00
#
_symmetry.space_group_name_H-M   'P 1'
#
loop_
_entity.id
_entity.type
_entity.pdbx_description
1 polymer ?
#
loop_
_entity_poly.entity_id
_entity_poly.type
_entity_poly.pdbx_seq_one_letter_code
_entity_poly.pdbx_strand_id
1 'polypeptide(L)'
;MSNFHKQSIWALAVAVFLAIGAFFMANVPMPPWSKYISPINIVLFALPSLWAVRRWLGWRDGAIFFGVLGLYALAIETSAIITGFPYGHFAYAEHLGYRLFGYAPWTVAFAWTPLALGAYAIARNISGSRIARLILVPVLLTLFDVVLDPGAVYLGFWKYPEGGWFYGVPWSNFAGWLLSGFIGAVLIEVMVARFRPLLPTPVQLSISSIFTVFFWAVFAFFASMEEPALLGTLLVFGMVVIYRRFHYRFDDMVVLVDEDNNPIRTEQKLIAHNGYTQLHRAFSVFLFNSKGELLLQQRAFGKKTWPGIWSNSCCGHVMLHETVAAAAKRRVKYELGLSGIDLKLALPDFRYIAEMNGIVENEICPVFIGFTDKEPQPNPEEVAAVRWQPWDEFLADARRPDTELSPWCILEAEQLAELPELEGKLHR
;
A
#
# COMPACT_ATOMS: atom_id res chain seq x y z
N MET A 1 -16.06 14.54 -7.83
CA MET A 1 -15.39 14.64 -6.51
C MET A 1 -14.03 13.97 -6.63
N SER A 2 -12.94 14.71 -6.45
CA SER A 2 -11.59 14.16 -6.59
C SER A 2 -11.35 13.01 -5.60
N ASN A 3 -10.53 12.03 -5.99
CA ASN A 3 -10.16 10.89 -5.15
C ASN A 3 -9.59 11.31 -3.77
N PHE A 4 -8.96 12.49 -3.69
CA PHE A 4 -8.45 13.06 -2.45
C PHE A 4 -9.56 13.36 -1.41
N HIS A 5 -10.72 13.82 -1.87
CA HIS A 5 -11.85 14.13 -0.99
C HIS A 5 -12.44 12.83 -0.40
N LYS A 6 -12.52 11.76 -1.21
CA LYS A 6 -12.98 10.44 -0.75
C LYS A 6 -12.05 9.83 0.30
N GLN A 7 -10.73 9.90 0.08
CA GLN A 7 -9.75 9.38 1.06
C GLN A 7 -9.81 10.14 2.40
N SER A 8 -10.01 11.46 2.35
CA SER A 8 -10.13 12.30 3.55
C SER A 8 -11.38 11.95 4.36
N ILE A 9 -12.51 11.64 3.71
CA ILE A 9 -13.74 11.21 4.37
C ILE A 9 -13.55 9.88 5.09
N TRP A 10 -12.94 8.88 4.44
CA TRP A 10 -12.67 7.59 5.08
C TRP A 10 -11.72 7.69 6.25
N ALA A 11 -10.65 8.49 6.13
CA ALA A 11 -9.73 8.72 7.23
C ALA A 11 -10.42 9.36 8.44
N LEU A 12 -11.31 10.34 8.19
CA LEU A 12 -12.12 10.96 9.24
C LEU A 12 -13.10 9.96 9.87
N ALA A 13 -13.79 9.15 9.07
CA ALA A 13 -14.71 8.14 9.58
C ALA A 13 -14.00 7.12 10.49
N VAL A 14 -12.81 6.65 10.09
CA VAL A 14 -11.98 5.77 10.92
C VAL A 14 -11.54 6.48 12.20
N ALA A 15 -11.08 7.73 12.13
CA ALA A 15 -10.67 8.49 13.31
C ALA A 15 -11.83 8.68 14.30
N VAL A 16 -13.03 9.01 13.82
CA VAL A 16 -14.24 9.12 14.65
C VAL A 16 -14.58 7.77 15.29
N PHE A 17 -14.57 6.69 14.52
CA PHE A 17 -14.81 5.34 15.04
C PHE A 17 -13.82 4.96 16.14
N LEU A 18 -12.53 5.22 15.94
CA LEU A 18 -11.49 4.96 16.93
C LEU A 18 -11.66 5.83 18.18
N ALA A 19 -12.04 7.11 18.03
CA ALA A 19 -12.27 8.00 19.15
C ALA A 19 -13.48 7.56 20.01
N ILE A 20 -14.55 7.09 19.38
CA ILE A 20 -15.70 6.50 20.07
C ILE A 20 -15.27 5.24 20.83
N GLY A 21 -14.49 4.37 20.19
CA GLY A 21 -13.95 3.17 20.83
C GLY A 21 -13.10 3.50 22.06
N ALA A 22 -12.21 4.49 21.94
CA ALA A 22 -11.36 4.96 23.02
C ALA A 22 -12.17 5.58 24.17
N PHE A 23 -13.21 6.36 23.87
CA PHE A 23 -14.15 6.90 24.86
C PHE A 23 -14.79 5.79 25.71
N PHE A 24 -15.38 4.79 25.05
CA PHE A 24 -16.03 3.69 25.77
C PHE A 24 -15.03 2.86 26.57
N MET A 25 -13.83 2.62 26.01
CA MET A 25 -12.79 1.88 26.71
C MET A 25 -12.29 2.59 27.97
N ALA A 26 -12.24 3.93 27.97
CA ALA A 26 -11.84 4.72 29.13
C ALA A 26 -12.92 4.84 30.21
N ASN A 27 -14.20 4.85 29.81
CA ASN A 27 -15.32 5.21 30.70
C ASN A 27 -16.23 4.03 31.08
N VAL A 28 -16.12 2.89 30.39
CA VAL A 28 -16.98 1.72 30.62
C VAL A 28 -16.13 0.51 31.02
N PRO A 29 -16.46 -0.16 32.15
CA PRO A 29 -15.76 -1.37 32.55
C PRO A 29 -15.75 -2.43 31.45
N MET A 30 -14.59 -3.03 31.20
CA MET A 30 -14.47 -4.05 30.16
C MET A 30 -15.27 -5.29 30.53
N PRO A 31 -16.25 -5.70 29.71
CA PRO A 31 -17.05 -6.88 30.00
C PRO A 31 -16.22 -8.16 29.87
N PRO A 32 -16.59 -9.27 30.52
CA PRO A 32 -15.81 -10.51 30.50
C PRO A 32 -15.56 -11.08 29.09
N TRP A 33 -16.45 -10.82 28.13
CA TRP A 33 -16.30 -11.26 26.74
C TRP A 33 -15.26 -10.46 25.94
N SER A 34 -14.77 -9.33 26.46
CA SER A 34 -13.75 -8.51 25.81
C SER A 34 -12.47 -9.28 25.47
N LYS A 35 -12.13 -10.32 26.25
CA LYS A 35 -10.99 -11.21 25.98
C LYS A 35 -11.03 -11.91 24.62
N TYR A 36 -12.20 -12.02 24.00
CA TYR A 36 -12.36 -12.59 22.66
C TYR A 36 -12.24 -11.54 21.55
N ILE A 37 -12.58 -10.27 21.86
CA ILE A 37 -12.62 -9.18 20.88
C ILE A 37 -11.28 -8.44 20.80
N SER A 38 -10.61 -8.22 21.94
CA SER A 38 -9.33 -7.50 21.98
C SER A 38 -8.26 -8.11 21.06
N PRO A 39 -8.06 -9.45 20.98
CA PRO A 39 -7.11 -10.04 20.02
C PRO A 39 -7.46 -9.75 18.56
N ILE A 40 -8.75 -9.77 18.22
CA ILE A 40 -9.23 -9.46 16.88
C ILE A 40 -8.92 -8.00 16.55
N ASN A 41 -9.20 -7.08 17.48
CA ASN A 41 -8.88 -5.67 17.30
C ASN A 41 -7.38 -5.44 17.08
N ILE A 42 -6.50 -6.11 17.84
CA ILE A 42 -5.04 -5.98 17.65
C ILE A 42 -4.65 -6.39 16.22
N VAL A 43 -5.20 -7.50 15.71
CA VAL A 43 -4.96 -7.92 14.32
C VAL A 43 -5.53 -6.91 13.32
N LEU A 44 -6.72 -6.39 13.54
CA LEU A 44 -7.34 -5.37 12.67
C LEU A 44 -6.48 -4.10 12.59
N PHE A 45 -5.92 -3.64 13.72
CA PHE A 45 -4.99 -2.51 13.75
C PHE A 45 -3.72 -2.80 12.94
N ALA A 46 -3.26 -4.06 12.85
CA ALA A 46 -2.07 -4.44 12.09
C ALA A 46 -2.29 -4.52 10.56
N LEU A 47 -3.55 -4.65 10.10
CA LEU A 47 -3.86 -4.88 8.68
C LEU A 47 -3.31 -3.82 7.71
N PRO A 48 -3.39 -2.50 8.00
CA PRO A 48 -2.83 -1.48 7.11
C PRO A 48 -1.32 -1.65 6.86
N SER A 49 -0.52 -1.88 7.90
CA SER A 49 0.91 -2.14 7.74
C SER A 49 1.20 -3.47 7.05
N LEU A 50 0.43 -4.53 7.32
CA LEU A 50 0.54 -5.81 6.60
C LEU A 50 0.30 -5.64 5.09
N TRP A 51 -0.74 -4.87 4.73
CA TRP A 51 -1.03 -4.54 3.34
C TRP A 51 0.12 -3.73 2.72
N ALA A 52 0.66 -2.74 3.43
CA ALA A 52 1.77 -1.93 2.94
C ALA A 52 3.06 -2.76 2.75
N VAL A 53 3.39 -3.65 3.69
CA VAL A 53 4.53 -4.59 3.57
C VAL A 53 4.35 -5.50 2.36
N ARG A 54 3.15 -6.06 2.16
CA ARG A 54 2.84 -6.87 0.99
C ARG A 54 3.02 -6.10 -0.31
N ARG A 55 2.59 -4.83 -0.37
CA ARG A 55 2.77 -4.01 -1.57
C ARG A 55 4.24 -3.67 -1.81
N TRP A 56 5.01 -3.48 -0.74
CA TRP A 56 6.41 -3.12 -0.78
C TRP A 56 7.34 -4.27 -1.20
N LEU A 57 7.13 -5.46 -0.65
CA LEU A 57 8.04 -6.61 -0.77
C LEU A 57 7.44 -7.79 -1.57
N GLY A 58 6.14 -7.75 -1.86
CA GLY A 58 5.39 -8.90 -2.36
C GLY A 58 4.94 -9.85 -1.25
N TRP A 59 4.19 -10.89 -1.62
CA TRP A 59 3.57 -11.81 -0.65
C TRP A 59 4.59 -12.61 0.17
N ARG A 60 5.52 -13.29 -0.52
CA ARG A 60 6.47 -14.20 0.13
C ARG A 60 7.41 -13.46 1.08
N ASP A 61 8.11 -12.47 0.54
CA ASP A 61 9.11 -11.74 1.30
C ASP A 61 8.45 -10.86 2.36
N GLY A 62 7.25 -10.33 2.09
CA GLY A 62 6.43 -9.63 3.09
C GLY A 62 5.99 -10.52 4.26
N ALA A 63 5.58 -11.77 4.00
CA ALA A 63 5.23 -12.72 5.06
C ALA A 63 6.44 -13.11 5.91
N ILE A 64 7.60 -13.35 5.28
CA ILE A 64 8.86 -13.57 6.00
C ILE A 64 9.22 -12.33 6.83
N PHE A 65 9.07 -11.13 6.24
CA PHE A 65 9.39 -9.87 6.89
C PHE A 65 8.61 -9.69 8.19
N PHE A 66 7.30 -9.83 8.09
CA PHE A 66 6.42 -9.71 9.25
C PHE A 66 6.63 -10.84 10.25
N GLY A 67 6.79 -12.09 9.78
CA GLY A 67 7.00 -13.25 10.63
C GLY A 67 8.25 -13.16 11.49
N VAL A 68 9.38 -12.72 10.92
CA VAL A 68 10.64 -12.55 11.66
C VAL A 68 10.50 -11.45 12.73
N LEU A 69 9.88 -10.32 12.40
CA LEU A 69 9.65 -9.25 13.39
C LEU A 69 8.66 -9.68 14.49
N GLY A 70 7.63 -10.44 14.13
CA GLY A 70 6.66 -10.96 15.10
C GLY A 70 7.30 -12.00 16.04
N LEU A 71 8.13 -12.90 15.51
CA LEU A 71 8.90 -13.85 16.32
C LEU A 71 9.90 -13.13 17.23
N TYR A 72 10.57 -12.10 16.71
CA TYR A 72 11.45 -11.25 17.51
C TYR A 72 10.68 -10.59 18.67
N ALA A 73 9.53 -9.99 18.40
CA ALA A 73 8.68 -9.37 19.42
C ALA A 73 8.27 -10.39 20.49
N LEU A 74 7.79 -11.57 20.09
CA LEU A 74 7.44 -12.64 21.03
C LEU A 74 8.63 -13.11 21.87
N ALA A 75 9.82 -13.24 21.26
CA ALA A 75 11.02 -13.69 21.94
C ALA A 75 11.51 -12.68 22.99
N ILE A 76 11.57 -11.40 22.63
CA ILE A 76 12.03 -10.36 23.57
C ILE A 76 11.03 -10.15 24.71
N GLU A 77 9.74 -10.24 24.42
CA GLU A 77 8.68 -10.17 25.42
C GLU A 77 8.74 -11.35 26.39
N THR A 78 8.91 -12.57 25.86
CA THR A 78 9.05 -13.79 26.66
C THR A 78 10.30 -13.72 27.53
N SER A 79 11.41 -13.19 27.00
CA SER A 79 12.62 -12.93 27.78
C SER A 79 12.33 -12.02 28.98
N ALA A 80 11.57 -10.94 28.78
CA ALA A 80 11.25 -10.02 29.87
C ALA A 80 10.35 -10.64 30.93
N ILE A 81 9.39 -11.48 30.54
CA ILE A 81 8.55 -12.21 31.50
C ILE A 81 9.39 -13.19 32.34
N ILE A 82 10.31 -13.92 31.71
CA ILE A 82 11.14 -14.94 32.39
C ILE A 82 12.23 -14.31 33.27
N THR A 83 12.92 -13.30 32.74
CA THR A 83 14.18 -12.78 33.30
C THR A 83 14.07 -11.38 33.88
N GLY A 84 12.98 -10.66 33.60
CA GLY A 84 12.85 -9.23 33.88
C GLY A 84 13.56 -8.34 32.85
N PHE A 85 14.30 -8.88 31.89
CA PHE A 85 15.04 -8.10 30.88
C PHE A 85 14.40 -8.20 29.48
N PRO A 86 14.18 -7.07 28.76
CA PRO A 86 14.71 -5.74 29.06
C PRO A 86 13.75 -4.77 29.76
N TYR A 87 12.46 -5.09 29.90
CA TYR A 87 11.42 -4.13 30.32
C TYR A 87 11.22 -4.00 31.83
N GLY A 88 11.83 -4.88 32.63
CA GLY A 88 11.45 -5.14 34.02
C GLY A 88 10.51 -6.35 34.13
N HIS A 89 10.23 -6.80 35.36
CA HIS A 89 9.25 -7.85 35.59
C HIS A 89 7.82 -7.31 35.45
N PHE A 90 7.01 -7.98 34.64
CA PHE A 90 5.58 -7.70 34.49
C PHE A 90 4.81 -8.98 34.17
N ALA A 91 3.49 -8.93 34.34
CA ALA A 91 2.60 -10.03 34.03
C ALA A 91 1.42 -9.55 33.18
N TYR A 92 1.14 -10.27 32.10
CA TYR A 92 -0.03 -10.06 31.27
C TYR A 92 -1.33 -10.48 31.97
N ALA A 93 -2.45 -9.86 31.61
CA ALA A 93 -3.79 -10.34 31.90
C ALA A 93 -4.30 -11.27 30.77
N GLU A 94 -5.49 -11.86 30.95
CA GLU A 94 -6.08 -12.81 29.98
C GLU A 94 -6.73 -12.15 28.75
N HIS A 95 -6.79 -10.81 28.71
CA HIS A 95 -7.55 -10.07 27.70
C HIS A 95 -6.86 -9.94 26.35
N LEU A 96 -5.55 -10.23 26.25
CA LEU A 96 -4.77 -10.04 25.03
C LEU A 96 -4.61 -11.31 24.19
N GLY A 97 -5.39 -12.35 24.45
CA GLY A 97 -5.31 -13.63 23.75
C GLY A 97 -4.51 -14.66 24.52
N TYR A 98 -4.50 -15.90 24.02
CA TYR A 98 -3.84 -17.00 24.70
C TYR A 98 -2.32 -16.83 24.69
N ARG A 99 -1.69 -17.24 25.79
CA ARG A 99 -0.24 -17.16 25.98
C ARG A 99 0.46 -18.31 25.26
N LEU A 100 1.53 -18.01 24.54
CA LEU A 100 2.39 -19.02 23.94
C LEU A 100 3.33 -19.56 25.02
N PHE A 101 3.29 -20.88 25.22
CA PHE A 101 4.09 -21.58 26.24
C PHE A 101 3.92 -21.01 27.67
N GLY A 102 2.79 -20.37 27.96
CA GLY A 102 2.51 -19.75 29.26
C GLY A 102 3.05 -18.33 29.46
N TYR A 103 3.79 -17.78 28.49
CA TYR A 103 4.45 -16.47 28.58
C TYR A 103 3.71 -15.39 27.78
N ALA A 104 4.30 -14.88 26.70
CA ALA A 104 3.72 -13.77 25.92
C ALA A 104 2.48 -14.20 25.11
N PRO A 105 1.43 -13.37 25.04
CA PRO A 105 0.31 -13.58 24.12
C PRO A 105 0.76 -13.57 22.66
N TRP A 106 0.18 -14.42 21.81
CA TRP A 106 0.51 -14.45 20.37
C TRP A 106 0.28 -13.12 19.65
N THR A 107 -0.64 -12.31 20.18
CA THR A 107 -1.02 -10.99 19.66
C THR A 107 0.09 -9.95 19.76
N VAL A 108 1.11 -10.16 20.61
CA VAL A 108 2.28 -9.28 20.72
C VAL A 108 2.98 -9.13 19.37
N ALA A 109 3.02 -10.20 18.55
CA ALA A 109 3.54 -10.15 17.19
C ALA A 109 2.77 -9.14 16.30
N PHE A 110 1.47 -8.96 16.54
CA PHE A 110 0.61 -8.06 15.77
C PHE A 110 0.51 -6.66 16.40
N ALA A 111 0.80 -6.51 17.70
CA ALA A 111 0.86 -5.21 18.36
C ALA A 111 2.19 -4.50 18.09
N TRP A 112 3.32 -5.19 18.28
CA TRP A 112 4.66 -4.58 18.21
C TRP A 112 5.12 -4.33 16.78
N THR A 113 4.93 -5.29 15.87
CA THR A 113 5.46 -5.19 14.50
C THR A 113 4.94 -3.98 13.72
N PRO A 114 3.65 -3.63 13.73
CA PRO A 114 3.17 -2.42 13.06
C PRO A 114 3.73 -1.12 13.65
N LEU A 115 3.96 -1.07 14.97
CA LEU A 115 4.61 0.09 15.61
C LEU A 115 6.05 0.25 15.11
N ALA A 116 6.81 -0.85 15.07
CA ALA A 116 8.20 -0.84 14.60
C ALA A 116 8.31 -0.47 13.13
N LEU A 117 7.43 -1.02 12.28
CA LEU A 117 7.32 -0.66 10.87
C LEU A 117 6.98 0.82 10.68
N GLY A 118 6.08 1.35 11.50
CA GLY A 118 5.69 2.75 11.43
C GLY A 118 6.81 3.69 11.85
N ALA A 119 7.48 3.42 12.97
CA ALA A 119 8.66 4.17 13.41
C ALA A 119 9.76 4.14 12.33
N TYR A 120 10.03 2.97 11.74
CA TYR A 120 10.99 2.81 10.65
C TYR A 120 10.63 3.64 9.42
N ALA A 121 9.37 3.59 8.99
CA ALA A 121 8.91 4.31 7.82
C ALA A 121 9.00 5.83 7.98
N ILE A 122 8.63 6.34 9.16
CA ILE A 122 8.78 7.76 9.49
C ILE A 122 10.27 8.14 9.49
N ALA A 123 11.13 7.40 10.20
CA ALA A 123 12.56 7.68 10.26
C ALA A 123 13.23 7.64 8.88
N ARG A 124 12.85 6.67 8.01
CA ARG A 124 13.39 6.52 6.65
C ARG A 124 12.99 7.64 5.70
N ASN A 125 11.80 8.20 5.87
CA ASN A 125 11.35 9.33 5.06
C ASN A 125 11.87 10.69 5.58
N ILE A 126 12.27 10.79 6.85
CA ILE A 126 12.98 11.96 7.39
C ILE A 126 14.46 11.94 7.00
N SER A 127 15.14 10.79 7.09
CA SER A 127 16.59 10.70 6.88
C SER A 127 17.05 9.48 6.09
N GLY A 128 17.86 9.74 5.07
CA GLY A 128 18.58 8.71 4.29
C GLY A 128 19.72 8.04 5.07
N SER A 129 20.19 8.63 6.18
CA SER A 129 21.31 8.09 6.98
C SER A 129 20.89 6.87 7.79
N ARG A 130 21.64 5.77 7.65
CA ARG A 130 21.43 4.55 8.43
C ARG A 130 21.62 4.80 9.93
N ILE A 131 22.67 5.55 10.30
CA ILE A 131 22.95 5.87 11.70
C ILE A 131 21.79 6.67 12.31
N ALA A 132 21.29 7.68 11.59
CA ALA A 132 20.15 8.47 12.06
C ALA A 132 18.91 7.58 12.29
N ARG A 133 18.64 6.61 11.40
CA ARG A 133 17.51 5.68 11.59
C ARG A 133 17.69 4.75 12.78
N LEU A 134 18.90 4.25 13.02
CA LEU A 134 19.18 3.40 14.18
C LEU A 134 18.99 4.15 15.52
N ILE A 135 18.96 5.49 15.50
CA ILE A 135 18.64 6.33 16.66
C ILE A 135 17.15 6.71 16.67
N LEU A 136 16.62 7.19 15.55
CA LEU A 136 15.25 7.68 15.48
C LEU A 136 14.19 6.59 15.69
N VAL A 137 14.43 5.37 15.20
CA VAL A 137 13.47 4.27 15.33
C VAL A 137 13.23 3.87 16.78
N PRO A 138 14.25 3.55 17.61
CA PRO A 138 14.03 3.27 19.02
C PRO A 138 13.40 4.44 19.76
N VAL A 139 13.83 5.69 19.49
CA VAL A 139 13.22 6.87 20.12
C VAL A 139 11.73 6.96 19.80
N LEU A 140 11.34 6.84 18.52
CA LEU A 140 9.93 6.88 18.12
C LEU A 140 9.12 5.73 18.73
N LEU A 141 9.67 4.52 18.77
CA LEU A 141 9.02 3.38 19.40
C LEU A 141 8.78 3.61 20.90
N THR A 142 9.79 4.09 21.64
CA THR A 142 9.63 4.45 23.04
C THR A 142 8.63 5.58 23.23
N LEU A 143 8.57 6.57 22.32
CA LEU A 143 7.55 7.62 22.38
C LEU A 143 6.14 7.09 22.13
N PHE A 144 5.97 6.08 21.27
CA PHE A 144 4.67 5.39 21.10
C PHE A 144 4.28 4.64 22.37
N ASP A 145 5.25 3.99 23.02
CA ASP A 145 5.08 3.28 24.29
C ASP A 145 4.66 4.21 25.43
N VAL A 146 5.30 5.39 25.56
CA VAL A 146 4.92 6.42 26.54
C VAL A 146 3.45 6.86 26.39
N VAL A 147 2.89 6.77 25.19
CA VAL A 147 1.46 7.08 24.95
C VAL A 147 0.56 5.88 25.27
N LEU A 148 1.00 4.67 24.97
CA LEU A 148 0.21 3.44 25.01
C LEU A 148 0.16 2.82 26.42
N ASP A 149 1.32 2.61 27.02
CA ASP A 149 1.48 1.80 28.24
C ASP A 149 0.73 2.31 29.46
N PRO A 150 0.67 3.64 29.73
CA PRO A 150 -0.17 4.18 30.81
C PRO A 150 -1.62 3.69 30.75
N GLY A 151 -2.21 3.70 29.56
CA GLY A 151 -3.59 3.26 29.37
C GLY A 151 -3.74 1.75 29.51
N ALA A 152 -2.78 0.97 29.02
CA ALA A 152 -2.80 -0.47 29.14
C ALA A 152 -2.63 -0.94 30.60
N VAL A 153 -1.78 -0.28 31.39
CA VAL A 153 -1.63 -0.52 32.83
C VAL A 153 -2.93 -0.15 33.56
N TYR A 154 -3.52 1.00 33.24
CA TYR A 154 -4.80 1.44 33.82
C TYR A 154 -5.94 0.44 33.57
N LEU A 155 -6.01 -0.14 32.37
CA LEU A 155 -6.98 -1.17 32.02
C LEU A 155 -6.61 -2.57 32.56
N GLY A 156 -5.43 -2.70 33.16
CA GLY A 156 -4.94 -3.96 33.72
C GLY A 156 -4.58 -5.00 32.66
N PHE A 157 -4.25 -4.59 31.44
CA PHE A 157 -3.77 -5.49 30.38
C PHE A 157 -2.44 -6.15 30.72
N TRP A 158 -1.59 -5.42 31.45
CA TRP A 158 -0.46 -5.97 32.17
C TRP A 158 -0.24 -5.17 33.45
N LYS A 159 0.50 -5.75 34.39
CA LYS A 159 0.83 -5.14 35.67
C LYS A 159 2.31 -5.29 35.95
N TYR A 160 2.93 -4.20 36.40
CA TYR A 160 4.25 -4.18 36.99
C TYR A 160 4.10 -4.37 38.51
N PRO A 161 4.61 -5.45 39.12
CA PRO A 161 4.41 -5.73 40.55
C PRO A 161 4.91 -4.62 41.47
N GLU A 162 6.03 -3.99 41.10
CA GLU A 162 6.63 -2.88 41.84
C GLU A 162 6.01 -1.52 41.48
N GLY A 163 5.08 -1.49 40.54
CA GLY A 163 4.54 -0.27 39.95
C GLY A 163 5.59 0.53 39.19
N GLY A 164 5.30 1.81 38.98
CA GLY A 164 6.19 2.69 38.25
C GLY A 164 5.77 4.15 38.35
N TRP A 165 6.73 5.04 38.19
CA TRP A 165 6.55 6.48 38.41
C TRP A 165 5.64 7.14 37.37
N PHE A 166 5.59 6.59 36.15
CA PHE A 166 4.81 7.16 35.06
C PHE A 166 3.53 6.35 34.88
N TYR A 167 2.46 6.76 35.57
CA TYR A 167 1.16 6.09 35.48
C TYR A 167 1.20 4.58 35.76
N GLY A 168 2.08 4.14 36.67
CA GLY A 168 2.29 2.73 37.00
C GLY A 168 3.29 1.99 36.10
N VAL A 169 3.87 2.67 35.10
CA VAL A 169 4.90 2.14 34.20
C VAL A 169 6.31 2.48 34.75
N PRO A 170 7.20 1.50 34.96
CA PRO A 170 8.54 1.74 35.48
C PRO A 170 9.48 2.29 34.40
N TRP A 171 10.54 2.99 34.81
CA TRP A 171 11.55 3.52 33.87
C TRP A 171 12.26 2.42 33.06
N SER A 172 12.37 1.21 33.63
CA SER A 172 12.96 0.05 32.96
C SER A 172 12.21 -0.32 31.69
N ASN A 173 10.89 -0.08 31.62
CA ASN A 173 10.09 -0.33 30.44
C ASN A 173 10.58 0.53 29.27
N PHE A 174 10.67 1.84 29.47
CA PHE A 174 11.09 2.79 28.44
C PHE A 174 12.55 2.55 28.00
N ALA A 175 13.44 2.22 28.94
CA ALA A 175 14.80 1.82 28.62
C ALA A 175 14.84 0.52 27.80
N GLY A 176 13.98 -0.44 28.15
CA GLY A 176 13.82 -1.68 27.41
C GLY A 176 13.31 -1.46 25.99
N TRP A 177 12.37 -0.54 25.79
CA TRP A 177 11.87 -0.14 24.47
C TRP A 177 12.93 0.55 23.60
N LEU A 178 13.83 1.33 24.20
CA LEU A 178 14.97 1.88 23.46
C LEU A 178 15.89 0.76 22.98
N LEU A 179 16.19 -0.23 23.82
CA LEU A 179 17.03 -1.36 23.46
C LEU A 179 16.37 -2.29 22.43
N SER A 180 15.13 -2.69 22.67
CA SER A 180 14.37 -3.55 21.76
C SER A 180 14.09 -2.85 20.44
N GLY A 181 13.77 -1.57 20.48
CA GLY A 181 13.62 -0.74 19.29
C GLY A 181 14.92 -0.64 18.48
N PHE A 182 16.08 -0.55 19.13
CA PHE A 182 17.38 -0.52 18.46
C PHE A 182 17.66 -1.85 17.76
N ILE A 183 17.51 -2.97 18.46
CA ILE A 183 17.70 -4.31 17.90
C ILE A 183 16.71 -4.55 16.74
N GLY A 184 15.45 -4.16 16.92
CA GLY A 184 14.42 -4.18 15.89
C GLY A 184 14.79 -3.34 14.66
N ALA A 185 15.33 -2.14 14.86
CA ALA A 185 15.79 -1.28 13.77
C ALA A 185 16.96 -1.92 13.00
N VAL A 186 17.91 -2.54 13.70
CA VAL A 186 19.01 -3.29 13.08
C VAL A 186 18.45 -4.46 12.26
N LEU A 187 17.52 -5.22 12.82
CA LEU A 187 16.88 -6.34 12.12
C LEU A 187 16.18 -5.87 10.84
N ILE A 188 15.38 -4.80 10.92
CA ILE A 188 14.73 -4.19 9.76
C ILE A 188 15.76 -3.77 8.70
N GLU A 189 16.84 -3.07 9.08
CA GLU A 189 17.89 -2.66 8.13
C GLU A 189 18.56 -3.85 7.44
N VAL A 190 18.86 -4.92 8.18
CA VAL A 190 19.44 -6.15 7.62
C VAL A 190 18.48 -6.79 6.63
N MET A 191 17.20 -6.88 6.96
CA MET A 191 16.18 -7.48 6.10
C MET A 191 15.93 -6.64 4.84
N VAL A 192 15.88 -5.31 4.95
CA VAL A 192 15.77 -4.41 3.79
C VAL A 192 17.00 -4.56 2.88
N ALA A 193 18.21 -4.62 3.44
CA ALA A 193 19.41 -4.85 2.66
C ALA A 193 19.42 -6.23 1.96
N ARG A 194 18.82 -7.25 2.60
CA ARG A 194 18.72 -8.62 2.07
C ARG A 194 17.68 -8.77 0.97
N PHE A 195 16.52 -8.12 1.11
CA PHE A 195 15.41 -8.21 0.15
C PHE A 195 15.57 -7.25 -1.03
N ARG A 196 16.31 -6.15 -0.86
CA ARG A 196 16.52 -5.11 -1.89
C ARG A 196 15.21 -4.67 -2.57
N PRO A 197 14.29 -4.05 -1.81
CA PRO A 197 12.98 -3.67 -2.33
C PRO A 197 13.13 -2.72 -3.53
N LEU A 198 12.39 -3.00 -4.60
CA LEU A 198 12.39 -2.15 -5.80
C LEU A 198 11.53 -0.88 -5.63
N LEU A 199 10.63 -0.90 -4.65
CA LEU A 199 9.83 0.24 -4.23
C LEU A 199 10.54 1.01 -3.12
N PRO A 200 10.49 2.35 -3.12
CA PRO A 200 10.95 3.14 -1.98
C PRO A 200 10.12 2.79 -0.73
N THR A 201 10.75 2.87 0.45
CA THR A 201 10.09 2.55 1.73
C THR A 201 8.78 3.33 1.88
N PRO A 202 7.62 2.67 1.81
CA PRO A 202 6.34 3.37 1.78
C PRO A 202 6.05 3.97 3.15
N VAL A 203 5.67 5.26 3.18
CA VAL A 203 5.20 5.89 4.41
C VAL A 203 3.89 5.24 4.91
N GLN A 204 3.18 4.52 4.05
CA GLN A 204 1.99 3.73 4.38
C GLN A 204 2.22 2.64 5.42
N LEU A 205 3.47 2.22 5.64
CA LEU A 205 3.83 1.34 6.75
C LEU A 205 3.52 1.95 8.12
N SER A 206 3.37 3.27 8.24
CA SER A 206 3.04 3.97 9.49
C SER A 206 1.54 4.10 9.78
N ILE A 207 0.65 3.68 8.87
CA ILE A 207 -0.80 3.87 9.07
C ILE A 207 -1.27 3.19 10.37
N SER A 208 -0.86 1.94 10.59
CA SER A 208 -1.22 1.22 11.83
C SER A 208 -0.71 1.93 13.07
N SER A 209 0.55 2.42 13.07
CA SER A 209 1.09 3.12 14.23
C SER A 209 0.43 4.48 14.45
N ILE A 210 0.06 5.21 13.38
CA ILE A 210 -0.74 6.44 13.49
C ILE A 210 -2.07 6.13 14.17
N PHE A 211 -2.79 5.10 13.74
CA PHE A 211 -4.07 4.71 14.34
C PHE A 211 -3.92 4.24 15.78
N THR A 212 -2.89 3.45 16.09
CA THR A 212 -2.62 3.01 17.46
C THR A 212 -2.31 4.19 18.38
N VAL A 213 -1.39 5.08 18.00
CA VAL A 213 -1.02 6.25 18.82
C VAL A 213 -2.20 7.21 18.94
N PHE A 214 -2.98 7.41 17.87
CA PHE A 214 -4.20 8.21 17.92
C PHE A 214 -5.23 7.63 18.90
N PHE A 215 -5.49 6.32 18.82
CA PHE A 215 -6.42 5.65 19.72
C PHE A 215 -6.02 5.82 21.18
N TRP A 216 -4.75 5.56 21.50
CA TRP A 216 -4.25 5.67 22.87
C TRP A 216 -4.13 7.11 23.36
N ALA A 217 -3.86 8.09 22.50
CA ALA A 217 -3.90 9.51 22.85
C ALA A 217 -5.32 9.96 23.24
N VAL A 218 -6.33 9.53 22.46
CA VAL A 218 -7.74 9.84 22.78
C VAL A 218 -8.19 9.09 24.03
N PHE A 219 -7.76 7.84 24.22
CA PHE A 219 -7.99 7.11 25.45
C PHE A 219 -7.41 7.86 26.65
N ALA A 220 -6.14 8.27 26.58
CA ALA A 220 -5.44 9.01 27.62
C ALA A 220 -6.17 10.31 27.97
N PHE A 221 -6.68 11.03 26.98
CA PHE A 221 -7.49 12.22 27.20
C PHE A 221 -8.74 11.91 28.04
N PHE A 222 -9.51 10.87 27.68
CA PHE A 222 -10.70 10.49 28.45
C PHE A 222 -10.40 9.87 29.81
N ALA A 223 -9.21 9.28 29.97
CA ALA A 223 -8.72 8.75 31.24
C ALA A 223 -8.00 9.81 32.11
N SER A 224 -8.03 11.09 31.71
CA SER A 224 -7.38 12.21 32.42
C SER A 224 -5.86 12.03 32.63
N MET A 225 -5.18 11.46 31.63
CA MET A 225 -3.72 11.32 31.57
C MET A 225 -3.15 12.40 30.64
N GLU A 226 -2.77 13.55 31.19
CA GLU A 226 -2.44 14.76 30.41
C GLU A 226 -1.19 14.59 29.54
N GLU A 227 -0.09 14.08 30.09
CA GLU A 227 1.18 13.96 29.38
C GLU A 227 1.12 12.95 28.22
N PRO A 228 0.58 11.72 28.39
CA PRO A 228 0.39 10.80 27.27
C PRO A 228 -0.56 11.35 26.19
N ALA A 229 -1.64 12.04 26.59
CA ALA A 229 -2.60 12.63 25.64
C ALA A 229 -1.97 13.73 24.79
N LEU A 230 -1.22 14.65 25.41
CA LEU A 230 -0.51 15.73 24.71
C LEU A 230 0.56 15.17 23.78
N LEU A 231 1.42 14.28 24.28
CA LEU A 231 2.49 13.68 23.48
C LEU A 231 1.92 12.92 22.28
N GLY A 232 0.90 12.08 22.51
CA GLY A 232 0.25 11.32 21.45
C GLY A 232 -0.37 12.21 20.38
N THR A 233 -1.01 13.32 20.78
CA THR A 233 -1.56 14.31 19.84
C THR A 233 -0.48 14.93 18.95
N LEU A 234 0.65 15.35 19.55
CA LEU A 234 1.77 15.93 18.82
C LEU A 234 2.43 14.92 17.86
N LEU A 235 2.60 13.67 18.30
CA LEU A 235 3.15 12.59 17.48
C LEU A 235 2.25 12.29 16.29
N VAL A 236 0.95 12.13 16.50
CA VAL A 236 -0.02 11.88 15.42
C VAL A 236 0.01 13.03 14.42
N PHE A 237 0.01 14.28 14.89
CA PHE A 237 0.12 15.43 14.01
C PHE A 237 1.39 15.38 13.15
N GLY A 238 2.56 15.19 13.76
CA GLY A 238 3.84 15.10 13.04
C GLY A 238 3.87 13.94 12.04
N MET A 239 3.40 12.76 12.44
CA MET A 239 3.35 11.57 11.59
C MET A 239 2.38 11.75 10.41
N VAL A 240 1.24 12.42 10.60
CA VAL A 240 0.28 12.73 9.53
C VAL A 240 0.86 13.75 8.55
N VAL A 241 1.60 14.76 9.02
CA VAL A 241 2.30 15.71 8.15
C VAL A 241 3.32 14.98 7.28
N ILE A 242 4.14 14.12 7.87
CA ILE A 242 5.14 13.30 7.15
C ILE A 242 4.45 12.36 6.16
N TYR A 243 3.39 11.68 6.61
CA TYR A 243 2.58 10.81 5.75
C TYR A 243 2.11 11.57 4.51
N ARG A 244 1.47 12.72 4.68
CA ARG A 244 0.98 13.52 3.54
C ARG A 244 2.10 14.00 2.63
N ARG A 245 3.27 14.32 3.18
CA ARG A 245 4.41 14.85 2.41
C ARG A 245 5.06 13.79 1.51
N PHE A 246 5.12 12.55 1.96
CA PHE A 246 5.85 11.45 1.31
C PHE A 246 4.94 10.34 0.76
N HIS A 247 3.62 10.46 0.93
CA HIS A 247 2.68 9.51 0.36
C HIS A 247 2.75 9.52 -1.16
N TYR A 248 2.97 8.34 -1.74
CA TYR A 248 2.81 8.07 -3.16
C TYR A 248 1.83 6.93 -3.36
N ARG A 249 1.09 6.92 -4.45
CA ARG A 249 0.20 5.79 -4.73
C ARG A 249 0.96 4.69 -5.45
N PHE A 250 0.76 3.44 -5.04
CA PHE A 250 1.45 2.30 -5.69
C PHE A 250 1.07 2.14 -7.16
N ASP A 251 -0.12 2.60 -7.58
CA ASP A 251 -0.59 2.59 -8.96
C ASP A 251 -0.04 3.73 -9.81
N ASP A 252 0.61 4.73 -9.20
CA ASP A 252 1.36 5.78 -9.89
C ASP A 252 2.82 5.39 -10.12
N MET A 253 3.25 4.18 -9.73
CA MET A 253 4.60 3.68 -9.94
C MET A 253 4.67 2.80 -11.18
N VAL A 254 5.67 3.04 -12.04
CA VAL A 254 6.02 2.16 -13.17
C VAL A 254 7.18 1.26 -12.80
N VAL A 255 7.23 0.07 -13.40
CA VAL A 255 8.32 -0.90 -13.21
C VAL A 255 9.29 -0.77 -14.38
N LEU A 256 10.46 -0.17 -14.10
CA LEU A 256 11.54 -0.07 -15.08
C LEU A 256 12.24 -1.43 -15.20
N VAL A 257 12.56 -1.82 -16.43
CA VAL A 257 13.11 -3.14 -16.75
C VAL A 257 14.33 -3.05 -17.66
N ASP A 258 15.11 -4.12 -17.72
CA ASP A 258 16.09 -4.34 -18.78
C ASP A 258 15.43 -4.88 -20.06
N GLU A 259 16.23 -5.09 -21.10
CA GLU A 259 15.78 -5.60 -22.40
C GLU A 259 15.16 -7.01 -22.33
N ASP A 260 15.55 -7.81 -21.33
CA ASP A 260 15.02 -9.15 -21.08
C ASP A 260 13.77 -9.12 -20.18
N ASN A 261 13.20 -7.93 -19.95
CA ASN A 261 12.04 -7.71 -19.10
C ASN A 261 12.26 -8.04 -17.62
N ASN A 262 13.50 -8.00 -17.10
CA ASN A 262 13.75 -8.15 -15.67
C ASN A 262 13.58 -6.81 -14.93
N PRO A 263 12.86 -6.76 -13.78
CA PRO A 263 12.69 -5.54 -13.01
C PRO A 263 14.01 -4.99 -12.45
N ILE A 264 14.30 -3.71 -12.70
CA ILE A 264 15.49 -3.01 -12.20
C ILE A 264 15.14 -2.14 -10.99
N ARG A 265 14.12 -1.30 -11.12
CA ARG A 265 13.63 -0.38 -10.07
C ARG A 265 12.21 0.10 -10.39
N THR A 266 11.62 0.84 -9.47
CA THR A 266 10.37 1.57 -9.74
C THR A 266 10.62 3.06 -9.81
N GLU A 267 9.77 3.76 -10.55
CA GLU A 267 9.81 5.22 -10.70
C GLU A 267 8.37 5.76 -10.73
N GLN A 268 8.18 7.00 -10.27
CA GLN A 268 6.86 7.64 -10.42
C GLN A 268 6.55 7.84 -11.90
N LYS A 269 5.36 7.47 -12.34
CA LYS A 269 4.87 7.62 -13.72
C LYS A 269 5.09 9.02 -14.27
N LEU A 270 4.86 10.03 -13.43
CA LEU A 270 5.03 11.44 -13.77
C LEU A 270 6.49 11.79 -14.13
N ILE A 271 7.45 11.12 -13.50
CA ILE A 271 8.89 11.33 -13.67
C ILE A 271 9.45 10.43 -14.78
N ALA A 272 8.95 9.19 -14.86
CA ALA A 272 9.42 8.18 -15.81
C ALA A 272 9.27 8.61 -17.28
N HIS A 273 8.15 9.26 -17.63
CA HIS A 273 7.88 9.73 -18.99
C HIS A 273 8.49 11.11 -19.25
N ASN A 274 9.62 11.12 -19.95
CA ASN A 274 10.41 12.30 -20.34
C ASN A 274 11.12 12.04 -21.69
N GLY A 275 12.11 12.86 -22.07
CA GLY A 275 12.83 12.70 -23.35
C GLY A 275 13.79 11.50 -23.41
N TYR A 276 14.05 10.85 -22.27
CA TYR A 276 14.94 9.70 -22.11
C TYR A 276 14.25 8.58 -21.32
N THR A 277 12.95 8.38 -21.56
CA THR A 277 12.13 7.38 -20.87
C THR A 277 12.78 6.00 -20.94
N GLN A 278 13.11 5.45 -19.76
CA GLN A 278 13.66 4.10 -19.64
C GLN A 278 12.58 3.05 -19.96
N LEU A 279 13.02 1.91 -20.48
CA LEU A 279 12.15 0.78 -20.79
C LEU A 279 11.37 0.36 -19.54
N HIS A 280 10.07 0.18 -19.68
CA HIS A 280 9.20 -0.19 -18.56
C HIS A 280 8.01 -1.03 -19.00
N ARG A 281 7.35 -1.67 -18.03
CA ARG A 281 6.23 -2.58 -18.28
C ARG A 281 4.90 -1.85 -18.43
N ALA A 282 4.20 -2.18 -19.50
CA ALA A 282 2.85 -1.74 -19.80
C ALA A 282 1.97 -2.90 -20.24
N PHE A 283 0.77 -2.59 -20.69
CA PHE A 283 -0.15 -3.49 -21.38
C PHE A 283 -1.10 -2.68 -22.26
N SER A 284 -1.68 -3.34 -23.26
CA SER A 284 -2.73 -2.79 -24.12
C SER A 284 -3.92 -3.75 -24.20
N VAL A 285 -5.13 -3.22 -24.38
CA VAL A 285 -6.40 -3.98 -24.46
C VAL A 285 -7.25 -3.52 -25.64
N PHE A 286 -7.74 -4.49 -26.42
CA PHE A 286 -8.75 -4.31 -27.46
C PHE A 286 -10.03 -5.06 -27.04
N LEU A 287 -11.13 -4.34 -26.89
CA LEU A 287 -12.44 -4.89 -26.53
C LEU A 287 -13.37 -4.79 -27.73
N PHE A 288 -13.95 -5.92 -28.11
CA PHE A 288 -14.91 -6.01 -29.20
C PHE A 288 -16.30 -6.32 -28.68
N ASN A 289 -17.34 -5.85 -29.36
CA ASN A 289 -18.71 -6.28 -29.08
C ASN A 289 -19.14 -7.42 -30.02
N SER A 290 -20.36 -7.91 -29.85
CA SER A 290 -20.94 -8.98 -30.69
C SER A 290 -21.19 -8.57 -32.15
N LYS A 291 -21.11 -7.28 -32.50
CA LYS A 291 -21.24 -6.76 -33.86
C LYS A 291 -19.91 -6.65 -34.60
N GLY A 292 -18.80 -7.09 -33.97
CA GLY A 292 -17.47 -6.93 -34.55
C GLY A 292 -16.93 -5.49 -34.50
N GLU A 293 -17.50 -4.64 -33.64
CA GLU A 293 -17.03 -3.27 -33.44
C GLU A 293 -16.00 -3.23 -32.30
N LEU A 294 -14.91 -2.49 -32.49
CA LEU A 294 -13.89 -2.18 -31.49
C LEU A 294 -14.33 -1.00 -30.62
N LEU A 295 -14.19 -1.13 -29.30
CA LEU A 295 -14.32 -0.02 -28.38
C LEU A 295 -13.05 0.83 -28.40
N LEU A 296 -13.17 2.07 -28.81
CA LEU A 296 -12.12 3.08 -28.74
C LEU A 296 -12.36 4.01 -27.56
N GLN A 297 -11.27 4.50 -26.96
CA GLN A 297 -11.31 5.58 -25.99
C GLN A 297 -10.57 6.81 -26.50
N GLN A 298 -11.13 7.99 -26.22
CA GLN A 298 -10.43 9.25 -26.34
C GLN A 298 -9.80 9.58 -25.00
N ARG A 299 -8.48 9.76 -24.98
CA ARG A 299 -7.74 10.06 -23.74
C ARG A 299 -8.20 11.40 -23.16
N ALA A 300 -8.37 11.49 -21.84
CA ALA A 300 -8.73 12.74 -21.19
C ALA A 300 -7.73 13.86 -21.51
N PHE A 301 -8.22 15.08 -21.70
CA PHE A 301 -7.40 16.24 -22.05
C PHE A 301 -6.39 16.64 -20.95
N GLY A 302 -6.62 16.22 -19.70
CA GLY A 302 -5.70 16.44 -18.58
C GLY A 302 -4.51 15.49 -18.52
N LYS A 303 -4.40 14.52 -19.45
CA LYS A 303 -3.31 13.53 -19.46
C LYS A 303 -2.00 14.21 -19.88
N LYS A 304 -0.90 13.86 -19.19
CA LYS A 304 0.44 14.37 -19.53
C LYS A 304 0.91 13.93 -20.90
N THR A 305 0.62 12.68 -21.28
CA THR A 305 1.05 12.07 -22.54
C THR A 305 -0.18 11.84 -23.44
N TRP A 306 -0.09 12.23 -24.71
CA TRP A 306 -1.16 12.14 -25.73
C TRP A 306 -2.56 12.56 -25.22
N PRO A 307 -2.79 13.81 -24.76
CA PRO A 307 -4.11 14.27 -24.34
C PRO A 307 -5.06 14.40 -25.54
N GLY A 308 -6.31 13.95 -25.41
CA GLY A 308 -7.34 14.08 -26.44
C GLY A 308 -7.21 13.12 -27.63
N ILE A 309 -6.13 12.34 -27.71
CA ILE A 309 -5.86 11.38 -28.77
C ILE A 309 -6.76 10.15 -28.63
N TRP A 310 -7.29 9.66 -29.74
CA TRP A 310 -8.05 8.42 -29.80
C TRP A 310 -7.11 7.21 -29.77
N SER A 311 -7.55 6.13 -29.11
CA SER A 311 -6.73 4.94 -28.92
C SER A 311 -7.61 3.70 -28.76
N ASN A 312 -6.98 2.53 -28.74
CA ASN A 312 -7.63 1.27 -28.41
C ASN A 312 -8.22 1.31 -26.98
N SER A 313 -8.99 0.29 -26.63
CA SER A 313 -9.91 0.33 -25.50
C SER A 313 -9.29 0.76 -24.17
N CYS A 314 -8.12 0.26 -23.79
CA CYS A 314 -7.45 0.67 -22.56
C CYS A 314 -5.96 0.29 -22.58
N CYS A 315 -5.09 1.23 -22.18
CA CYS A 315 -3.66 0.99 -21.97
C CYS A 315 -3.24 1.46 -20.58
N GLY A 316 -2.19 0.85 -20.03
CA GLY A 316 -1.66 1.30 -18.76
C GLY A 316 -0.43 0.54 -18.29
N HIS A 317 -0.08 0.75 -17.04
CA HIS A 317 1.16 0.25 -16.46
C HIS A 317 0.93 -0.91 -15.51
N VAL A 318 1.84 -1.89 -15.53
CA VAL A 318 1.85 -3.03 -14.62
C VAL A 318 2.51 -2.62 -13.31
N MET A 319 1.82 -2.77 -12.18
CA MET A 319 2.42 -2.45 -10.88
C MET A 319 3.45 -3.51 -10.48
N LEU A 320 4.36 -3.14 -9.58
CA LEU A 320 5.26 -4.12 -8.98
C LEU A 320 4.47 -5.21 -8.23
N HIS A 321 4.88 -6.47 -8.44
CA HIS A 321 4.23 -7.69 -7.95
C HIS A 321 2.81 -7.95 -8.50
N GLU A 322 2.41 -7.26 -9.56
CA GLU A 322 1.16 -7.50 -10.28
C GLU A 322 1.43 -8.27 -11.58
N THR A 323 0.50 -9.13 -11.99
CA THR A 323 0.55 -9.78 -13.30
C THR A 323 -0.02 -8.85 -14.38
N VAL A 324 0.44 -8.98 -15.62
CA VAL A 324 -0.02 -8.12 -16.74
C VAL A 324 -1.55 -8.23 -16.92
N ALA A 325 -2.11 -9.44 -16.87
CA ALA A 325 -3.56 -9.64 -16.97
C ALA A 325 -4.35 -9.01 -15.80
N ALA A 326 -3.79 -9.00 -14.58
CA ALA A 326 -4.44 -8.33 -13.45
C ALA A 326 -4.40 -6.80 -13.61
N ALA A 327 -3.29 -6.25 -14.12
CA ALA A 327 -3.17 -4.83 -14.43
C ALA A 327 -4.19 -4.39 -15.49
N ALA A 328 -4.31 -5.16 -16.58
CA ALA A 328 -5.29 -4.93 -17.64
C ALA A 328 -6.73 -4.92 -17.10
N LYS A 329 -7.13 -5.96 -16.36
CA LYS A 329 -8.47 -6.04 -15.75
C LYS A 329 -8.74 -4.88 -14.77
N ARG A 330 -7.74 -4.50 -13.98
CA ARG A 330 -7.84 -3.38 -13.03
C ARG A 330 -8.07 -2.05 -13.76
N ARG A 331 -7.31 -1.77 -14.82
CA ARG A 331 -7.41 -0.51 -15.56
C ARG A 331 -8.64 -0.45 -16.45
N VAL A 332 -9.05 -1.54 -17.09
CA VAL A 332 -10.34 -1.62 -17.80
C VAL A 332 -11.50 -1.29 -16.85
N LYS A 333 -11.47 -1.84 -15.62
CA LYS A 333 -12.47 -1.48 -14.60
C LYS A 333 -12.39 -0.02 -14.17
N TYR A 334 -11.19 0.52 -14.02
CA TYR A 334 -10.99 1.89 -13.52
C TYR A 334 -11.29 2.97 -14.57
N GLU A 335 -10.88 2.76 -15.82
CA GLU A 335 -11.03 3.73 -16.91
C GLU A 335 -12.38 3.62 -17.60
N LEU A 336 -12.90 2.41 -17.80
CA LEU A 336 -14.12 2.16 -18.57
C LEU A 336 -15.30 1.65 -17.73
N GLY A 337 -15.12 1.39 -16.43
CA GLY A 337 -16.17 0.83 -15.58
C GLY A 337 -16.53 -0.62 -15.89
N LEU A 338 -15.78 -1.30 -16.77
CA LEU A 338 -16.09 -2.65 -17.25
C LEU A 338 -15.41 -3.73 -16.40
N SER A 339 -16.13 -4.80 -16.09
CA SER A 339 -15.60 -5.91 -15.30
C SER A 339 -16.20 -7.27 -15.68
N GLY A 340 -15.49 -8.34 -15.29
CA GLY A 340 -15.86 -9.71 -15.65
C GLY A 340 -15.61 -10.06 -17.12
N ILE A 341 -14.73 -9.32 -17.79
CA ILE A 341 -14.31 -9.60 -19.16
C ILE A 341 -13.17 -10.62 -19.12
N ASP A 342 -13.30 -11.68 -19.92
CA ASP A 342 -12.20 -12.60 -20.20
C ASP A 342 -11.24 -11.95 -21.19
N LEU A 343 -10.01 -11.69 -20.74
CA LEU A 343 -8.96 -11.06 -21.53
C LEU A 343 -7.97 -12.13 -21.95
N LYS A 344 -7.83 -12.34 -23.26
CA LYS A 344 -6.89 -13.29 -23.86
C LYS A 344 -5.66 -12.54 -24.35
N LEU A 345 -4.48 -13.04 -24.01
CA LEU A 345 -3.23 -12.47 -24.48
C LEU A 345 -3.07 -12.81 -25.97
N ALA A 346 -2.99 -11.78 -26.82
CA ALA A 346 -2.93 -11.91 -28.27
C ALA A 346 -1.51 -11.65 -28.80
N LEU A 347 -0.86 -10.58 -28.33
CA LEU A 347 0.52 -10.24 -28.70
C LEU A 347 1.39 -10.22 -27.43
N PRO A 348 1.99 -11.36 -27.02
CA PRO A 348 2.77 -11.45 -25.78
C PRO A 348 4.05 -10.60 -25.79
N ASP A 349 4.67 -10.44 -26.97
CA ASP A 349 6.01 -9.87 -27.13
C ASP A 349 5.99 -8.45 -27.73
N PHE A 350 4.80 -7.83 -27.82
CA PHE A 350 4.69 -6.48 -28.38
C PHE A 350 5.47 -5.47 -27.53
N ARG A 351 6.28 -4.66 -28.21
CA ARG A 351 7.07 -3.57 -27.62
C ARG A 351 7.20 -2.44 -28.62
N TYR A 352 7.25 -1.20 -28.14
CA TYR A 352 7.35 -0.03 -29.00
C TYR A 352 8.11 1.12 -28.35
N ILE A 353 8.54 2.05 -29.21
CA ILE A 353 8.99 3.38 -28.82
C ILE A 353 8.17 4.40 -29.60
N ALA A 354 7.60 5.39 -28.91
CA ALA A 354 6.87 6.48 -29.54
C ALA A 354 7.24 7.81 -28.87
N GLU A 355 7.30 8.89 -29.65
CA GLU A 355 7.58 10.23 -29.15
C GLU A 355 6.47 11.21 -29.53
N MET A 356 6.10 12.10 -28.61
CA MET A 356 5.29 13.27 -28.90
C MET A 356 5.80 14.46 -28.09
N ASN A 357 6.15 15.55 -28.79
CA ASN A 357 6.62 16.80 -28.18
C ASN A 357 7.77 16.59 -27.18
N GLY A 358 8.74 15.73 -27.51
CA GLY A 358 9.89 15.42 -26.64
C GLY A 358 9.58 14.52 -25.44
N ILE A 359 8.36 13.96 -25.33
CA ILE A 359 8.02 12.92 -24.36
C ILE A 359 8.02 11.57 -25.07
N VAL A 360 8.82 10.64 -24.55
CA VAL A 360 8.96 9.29 -25.09
C VAL A 360 8.14 8.30 -24.26
N GLU A 361 7.47 7.37 -24.92
CA GLU A 361 7.06 6.07 -24.37
C GLU A 361 8.02 5.00 -24.91
N ASN A 362 8.49 4.13 -24.03
CA ASN A 362 9.42 3.05 -24.33
C ASN A 362 9.01 1.85 -23.49
N GLU A 363 8.22 0.96 -24.08
CA GLU A 363 7.42 -0.01 -23.32
C GLU A 363 7.52 -1.43 -23.87
N ILE A 364 7.61 -2.40 -22.95
CA ILE A 364 7.18 -3.78 -23.21
C ILE A 364 5.70 -3.83 -22.88
N CYS A 365 4.85 -4.02 -23.89
CA CYS A 365 3.41 -3.78 -23.82
C CYS A 365 2.60 -4.96 -24.39
N PRO A 366 2.49 -6.08 -23.66
CA PRO A 366 1.70 -7.22 -24.14
C PRO A 366 0.23 -6.83 -24.39
N VAL A 367 -0.32 -7.28 -25.52
CA VAL A 367 -1.67 -6.88 -25.98
C VAL A 367 -2.70 -7.97 -25.68
N PHE A 368 -3.81 -7.57 -25.09
CA PHE A 368 -4.96 -8.43 -24.79
C PHE A 368 -6.15 -8.11 -25.69
N ILE A 369 -6.92 -9.14 -26.03
CA ILE A 369 -8.24 -9.02 -26.64
C ILE A 369 -9.32 -9.49 -25.69
N GLY A 370 -10.50 -8.88 -25.73
CA GLY A 370 -11.67 -9.28 -24.96
C GLY A 370 -12.97 -8.98 -25.71
N PHE A 371 -14.06 -9.57 -25.23
CA PHE A 371 -15.38 -9.40 -25.86
C PHE A 371 -16.42 -8.98 -24.82
N THR A 372 -17.23 -7.96 -25.14
CA THR A 372 -18.31 -7.50 -24.28
C THR A 372 -19.34 -6.63 -25.03
N ASP A 373 -20.62 -6.84 -24.74
CA ASP A 373 -21.72 -5.95 -25.15
C ASP A 373 -22.14 -4.97 -24.04
N LYS A 374 -21.37 -4.91 -22.93
CA LYS A 374 -21.68 -4.00 -21.83
C LYS A 374 -21.27 -2.58 -22.22
N GLU A 375 -22.15 -1.63 -21.96
CA GLU A 375 -21.83 -0.22 -22.14
C GLU A 375 -20.77 0.26 -21.14
N PRO A 376 -19.69 0.94 -21.59
CA PRO A 376 -18.68 1.50 -20.71
C PRO A 376 -19.23 2.67 -19.89
N GLN A 377 -18.73 2.80 -18.67
CA GLN A 377 -18.93 3.95 -17.78
C GLN A 377 -17.58 4.64 -17.58
N PRO A 378 -17.15 5.51 -18.52
CA PRO A 378 -15.81 6.06 -18.51
C PRO A 378 -15.54 6.94 -17.29
N ASN A 379 -14.34 6.81 -16.72
CA ASN A 379 -13.86 7.73 -15.71
C ASN A 379 -13.38 9.04 -16.39
N PRO A 380 -14.02 10.19 -16.13
CA PRO A 380 -13.70 11.44 -16.83
C PRO A 380 -12.30 11.99 -16.51
N GLU A 381 -11.64 11.51 -15.44
CA GLU A 381 -10.24 11.85 -15.16
C GLU A 381 -9.26 11.16 -16.13
N GLU A 382 -9.70 10.12 -16.84
CA GLU A 382 -8.87 9.26 -17.69
C GLU A 382 -9.33 9.23 -19.15
N VAL A 383 -10.64 9.25 -19.38
CA VAL A 383 -11.29 9.06 -20.68
C VAL A 383 -12.27 10.20 -20.94
N ALA A 384 -12.07 10.95 -22.03
CA ALA A 384 -12.94 12.05 -22.46
C ALA A 384 -14.19 11.56 -23.20
N ALA A 385 -14.04 10.54 -24.04
CA ALA A 385 -15.10 9.98 -24.86
C ALA A 385 -14.81 8.52 -25.18
N VAL A 386 -15.83 7.78 -25.61
CA VAL A 386 -15.73 6.40 -26.09
C VAL A 386 -16.60 6.24 -27.34
N ARG A 387 -16.21 5.33 -28.24
CA ARG A 387 -17.05 4.95 -29.38
C ARG A 387 -16.82 3.50 -29.77
N TRP A 388 -17.86 2.86 -30.25
CA TRP A 388 -17.75 1.59 -30.97
C TRP A 388 -17.52 1.90 -32.45
N GLN A 389 -16.56 1.22 -33.08
CA GLN A 389 -16.25 1.39 -34.50
C GLN A 389 -16.05 0.02 -35.16
N PRO A 390 -16.70 -0.28 -36.31
CA PRO A 390 -16.47 -1.52 -37.04
C PRO A 390 -14.97 -1.75 -37.29
N TRP A 391 -14.48 -2.97 -37.06
CA TRP A 391 -13.05 -3.27 -37.14
C TRP A 391 -12.42 -2.92 -38.49
N ASP A 392 -13.10 -3.22 -39.59
CA ASP A 392 -12.61 -2.91 -40.94
C ASP A 392 -12.51 -1.39 -41.19
N GLU A 393 -13.47 -0.61 -40.69
CA GLU A 393 -13.42 0.86 -40.75
C GLU A 393 -12.28 1.42 -39.89
N PHE A 394 -12.08 0.86 -38.69
CA PHE A 394 -10.97 1.22 -37.83
C PHE A 394 -9.61 0.92 -38.50
N LEU A 395 -9.45 -0.24 -39.15
CA LEU A 395 -8.23 -0.58 -39.88
C LEU A 395 -7.99 0.37 -41.07
N ALA A 396 -9.05 0.81 -41.75
CA ALA A 396 -8.94 1.82 -42.80
C ALA A 396 -8.50 3.18 -42.24
N ASP A 397 -9.08 3.60 -41.11
CA ASP A 397 -8.70 4.84 -40.41
C ASP A 397 -7.26 4.81 -39.88
N ALA A 398 -6.79 3.66 -39.41
CA ALA A 398 -5.41 3.49 -38.90
C ALA A 398 -4.35 3.65 -40.01
N ARG A 399 -4.71 3.38 -41.27
CA ARG A 399 -3.80 3.54 -42.43
C ARG A 399 -3.77 4.96 -42.99
N ARG A 400 -4.63 5.85 -42.50
CA ARG A 400 -4.69 7.23 -42.98
C ARG A 400 -3.51 8.05 -42.45
N PRO A 401 -2.83 8.85 -43.30
CA PRO A 401 -1.73 9.72 -42.86
C PRO A 401 -2.14 10.78 -41.82
N ASP A 402 -3.41 11.18 -41.81
CA ASP A 402 -3.99 12.21 -40.93
C ASP A 402 -4.77 11.62 -39.74
N THR A 403 -4.52 10.35 -39.40
CA THR A 403 -5.23 9.68 -38.32
C THR A 403 -4.97 10.31 -36.95
N GLU A 404 -6.02 10.41 -36.13
CA GLU A 404 -5.95 10.90 -34.75
C GLU A 404 -5.71 9.77 -33.74
N LEU A 405 -5.31 8.60 -34.22
CA LEU A 405 -5.02 7.43 -33.40
C LEU A 405 -3.61 7.50 -32.80
N SER A 406 -3.46 6.94 -31.60
CA SER A 406 -2.15 6.84 -30.97
C SER A 406 -1.20 5.92 -31.75
N PRO A 407 0.12 6.19 -31.76
CA PRO A 407 1.07 5.40 -32.53
C PRO A 407 1.07 3.91 -32.19
N TRP A 408 1.01 3.57 -30.89
CA TRP A 408 0.94 2.17 -30.46
C TRP A 408 -0.33 1.48 -30.96
N CYS A 409 -1.47 2.16 -30.95
CA CYS A 409 -2.74 1.57 -31.37
C CYS A 409 -2.70 1.15 -32.83
N ILE A 410 -2.01 1.91 -33.69
CA ILE A 410 -1.80 1.59 -35.10
C ILE A 410 -0.89 0.36 -35.25
N LEU A 411 0.27 0.37 -34.58
CA LEU A 411 1.24 -0.73 -34.64
C LEU A 411 0.66 -2.05 -34.09
N GLU A 412 -0.12 -1.98 -33.02
CA GLU A 412 -0.82 -3.12 -32.43
C GLU A 412 -1.91 -3.65 -33.39
N ALA A 413 -2.66 -2.74 -34.03
CA ALA A 413 -3.72 -3.11 -34.96
C ALA A 413 -3.20 -3.82 -36.20
N GLU A 414 -2.04 -3.40 -36.74
CA GLU A 414 -1.38 -4.06 -37.87
C GLU A 414 -1.06 -5.52 -37.54
N GLN A 415 -0.47 -5.79 -36.37
CA GLN A 415 -0.15 -7.16 -35.95
C GLN A 415 -1.39 -7.97 -35.58
N LEU A 416 -2.39 -7.34 -34.96
CA LEU A 416 -3.66 -8.02 -34.62
C LEU A 416 -4.44 -8.44 -35.87
N ALA A 417 -4.38 -7.66 -36.95
CA ALA A 417 -5.03 -7.97 -38.21
C ALA A 417 -4.46 -9.23 -38.89
N GLU A 418 -3.21 -9.61 -38.57
CA GLU A 418 -2.58 -10.82 -39.09
C GLU A 418 -2.97 -12.08 -38.29
N LEU A 419 -3.69 -11.95 -37.17
CA LEU A 419 -4.08 -13.08 -36.33
C LEU A 419 -5.36 -13.77 -36.85
N PRO A 420 -5.28 -15.04 -37.32
CA PRO A 420 -6.45 -15.76 -37.86
C PRO A 420 -7.57 -15.95 -36.84
N GLU A 421 -7.23 -16.00 -35.54
CA GLU A 421 -8.19 -16.17 -34.45
C GLU A 421 -9.12 -14.96 -34.25
N LEU A 422 -8.68 -13.77 -34.66
CA LEU A 422 -9.44 -12.54 -34.56
C LEU A 422 -10.42 -12.41 -35.73
N GLU A 423 -9.96 -12.65 -36.96
CA GLU A 423 -10.82 -12.68 -38.16
C GLU A 423 -12.00 -13.66 -38.00
N GLY A 424 -11.73 -14.88 -37.55
CA GLY A 424 -12.77 -15.92 -37.41
C GLY A 424 -13.82 -15.66 -36.33
N LYS A 425 -13.61 -14.65 -35.46
CA LYS A 425 -14.56 -14.25 -34.39
C LYS A 425 -15.30 -12.95 -34.68
N LEU A 426 -14.69 -12.04 -35.45
CA LEU A 426 -15.32 -10.77 -35.82
C LEU A 426 -16.33 -10.94 -36.96
N HIS A 427 -16.21 -11.98 -37.79
CA HIS A 427 -17.09 -12.24 -38.93
C HIS A 427 -18.15 -13.34 -38.70
N ARG A 428 -18.55 -13.60 -37.45
CA ARG A 428 -19.60 -14.60 -37.12
C ARG A 428 -20.94 -13.99 -36.76
#